data_AF-A0A066TMS4-F1
#
_entry.id   AF-A0A066TMS4-F1
#
_cell.length_a   1.000
_cell.length_b   1.000
_cell.length_c   1.000
_cell.angle_alpha   90.00
_cell.angle_beta   90.00
_cell.angle_gamma   90.00
#
_symmetry.space_group_name_H-M   'P 1'
#
loop_
_entity.id
_entity.type
_entity.pdbx_description
1 polymer ?
#
loop_
_entity_poly.entity_id
_entity_poly.type
_entity_poly.pdbx_seq_one_letter_code
_entity_poly.pdbx_strand_id
1 'polypeptide(L)'
;MSVRQFTDELLDAARAAAYDDVAEALSVLARADSTPVPAAVVGELVDRCATAVGTHHRTDADAAYTVIVVDERGQLTEVERLPPGPRSAMRALLAALNHDTASREIHVELATCGTPADIVDVLAHLLVWIAELSKPSAAALPALSCFPD
;
A
#
# COMPACT_ATOMS: atom_id res chain seq x y z
N MET A 1 -19.94 -9.86 -1.97
CA MET A 1 -18.91 -9.10 -2.69
C MET A 1 -17.56 -9.71 -2.36
N SER A 2 -16.69 -9.95 -3.34
CA SER A 2 -15.33 -10.45 -3.09
C SER A 2 -14.38 -9.31 -2.76
N VAL A 3 -13.26 -9.60 -2.08
CA VAL A 3 -12.20 -8.60 -1.77
C VAL A 3 -11.69 -7.93 -3.04
N ARG A 4 -11.46 -8.72 -4.09
CA ARG A 4 -11.01 -8.22 -5.39
C ARG A 4 -12.01 -7.24 -6.02
N GLN A 5 -13.30 -7.60 -6.04
CA GLN A 5 -14.35 -6.74 -6.59
C GLN A 5 -14.46 -5.43 -5.80
N PHE A 6 -14.46 -5.50 -4.47
CA PHE A 6 -14.47 -4.30 -3.63
C PHE A 6 -13.27 -3.40 -3.92
N THR A 7 -12.08 -3.99 -4.07
CA THR A 7 -10.85 -3.25 -4.35
C THR A 7 -10.88 -2.60 -5.74
N ASP A 8 -11.46 -3.27 -6.74
CA ASP A 8 -11.69 -2.70 -8.07
C ASP A 8 -12.61 -1.47 -7.98
N GLU A 9 -13.76 -1.59 -7.30
CA GLU A 9 -14.72 -0.49 -7.10
C GLU A 9 -14.08 0.70 -6.36
N LEU A 10 -13.29 0.42 -5.32
CA LEU A 10 -12.56 1.44 -4.55
C LEU A 10 -11.53 2.20 -5.41
N LEU A 11 -10.79 1.49 -6.26
CA LEU A 11 -9.81 2.09 -7.16
C LEU A 11 -10.48 2.89 -8.27
N ASP A 12 -11.60 2.41 -8.81
CA ASP A 12 -12.38 3.14 -9.82
C ASP A 12 -12.97 4.43 -9.24
N ALA A 13 -13.49 4.39 -8.00
CA ALA A 13 -13.94 5.58 -7.28
C ALA A 13 -12.79 6.59 -7.04
N ALA A 14 -11.62 6.11 -6.61
CA ALA A 14 -10.43 6.94 -6.42
C ALA A 14 -9.96 7.60 -7.73
N ARG A 15 -10.01 6.87 -8.85
CA ARG A 15 -9.70 7.40 -10.19
C ARG A 15 -10.72 8.41 -10.70
N ALA A 16 -11.99 8.21 -10.35
CA ALA A 16 -13.07 9.15 -10.65
C ALA A 16 -13.08 10.38 -9.74
N ALA A 17 -12.12 10.51 -8.82
CA ALA A 17 -12.05 11.57 -7.81
C ALA A 17 -13.31 11.64 -6.92
N ALA A 18 -13.98 10.51 -6.71
CA ALA A 18 -15.13 10.38 -5.81
C ALA A 18 -14.64 10.23 -4.35
N TYR A 19 -13.94 11.26 -3.84
CA TYR A 19 -13.21 11.16 -2.57
C TYR A 19 -14.12 10.98 -1.35
N ASP A 20 -15.35 11.52 -1.39
CA ASP A 20 -16.33 11.31 -0.33
C ASP A 20 -16.75 9.83 -0.25
N ASP A 21 -17.03 9.21 -1.39
CA ASP A 21 -17.39 7.79 -1.49
C ASP A 21 -16.22 6.89 -1.06
N VAL A 22 -14.99 7.24 -1.44
CA VAL A 22 -13.77 6.55 -1.00
C VAL A 22 -13.63 6.66 0.51
N ALA A 23 -13.72 7.85 1.08
CA ALA A 23 -13.59 8.08 2.52
C ALA A 23 -14.65 7.32 3.32
N GLU A 24 -15.88 7.26 2.83
CA GLU A 24 -16.95 6.46 3.42
C GLU A 24 -16.63 4.96 3.36
N ALA A 25 -16.22 4.44 2.19
CA ALA A 25 -15.88 3.03 2.01
C ALA A 25 -14.71 2.60 2.92
N LEU A 26 -13.66 3.42 3.03
CA LEU A 26 -12.53 3.19 3.94
C LEU A 26 -12.99 3.18 5.40
N SER A 27 -13.85 4.13 5.77
CA SER A 27 -14.42 4.23 7.11
C SER A 27 -15.28 3.04 7.51
N VAL A 28 -16.06 2.49 6.57
CA VAL A 28 -16.87 1.28 6.79
C VAL A 28 -15.97 0.05 6.91
N LEU A 29 -15.01 -0.09 6.01
CA LEU A 29 -14.06 -1.21 6.02
C LEU A 29 -13.26 -1.27 7.32
N ALA A 30 -12.73 -0.13 7.77
CA ALA A 30 -11.92 -0.05 8.98
C ALA A 30 -12.70 -0.34 10.27
N ARG A 31 -14.03 -0.22 10.24
CA ARG A 31 -14.93 -0.50 11.37
C ARG A 31 -15.58 -1.88 11.28
N ALA A 32 -15.26 -2.68 10.27
CA ALA A 32 -15.80 -4.03 10.19
C ALA A 32 -15.34 -4.84 11.41
N ASP A 33 -16.28 -5.42 12.16
CA ASP A 33 -16.02 -6.25 13.36
C ASP A 33 -15.17 -7.51 13.07
N SER A 34 -14.82 -7.75 11.81
CA SER A 34 -14.03 -8.88 11.34
C SER A 34 -12.64 -8.39 10.92
N THR A 35 -11.66 -8.54 11.81
CA THR A 35 -10.23 -8.29 11.55
C THR A 35 -9.69 -8.92 10.25
N PRO A 36 -10.17 -10.11 9.81
CA PRO A 36 -9.76 -10.68 8.51
C PRO A 36 -10.08 -9.81 7.29
N VAL A 37 -11.09 -8.94 7.35
CA VAL A 37 -11.56 -8.20 6.15
C VAL A 37 -10.61 -7.06 5.78
N PRO A 38 -10.21 -6.14 6.69
CA PRO A 38 -9.19 -5.14 6.39
C PRO A 38 -7.86 -5.76 5.93
N ALA A 39 -7.41 -6.83 6.58
CA ALA A 39 -6.17 -7.51 6.21
C ALA A 39 -6.22 -8.07 4.78
N ALA A 40 -7.34 -8.67 4.38
CA ALA A 40 -7.51 -9.18 3.02
C ALA A 40 -7.47 -8.05 1.98
N VAL A 41 -8.11 -6.91 2.24
CA VAL A 41 -8.09 -5.75 1.34
C VAL A 41 -6.68 -5.14 1.26
N VAL A 42 -6.00 -4.98 2.39
CA VAL A 42 -4.59 -4.52 2.43
C VAL A 42 -3.69 -5.46 1.62
N GLY A 43 -3.83 -6.78 1.79
CA GLY A 43 -3.07 -7.76 1.04
C GLY A 43 -3.29 -7.67 -0.48
N GLU A 44 -4.56 -7.53 -0.92
CA GLU A 44 -4.90 -7.35 -2.33
C GLU A 44 -4.29 -6.05 -2.90
N LEU A 45 -4.36 -4.93 -2.15
CA LEU A 45 -3.76 -3.66 -2.56
C LEU A 45 -2.22 -3.73 -2.64
N VAL A 46 -1.58 -4.44 -1.71
CA VAL A 46 -0.13 -4.70 -1.72
C VAL A 46 0.27 -5.49 -2.97
N ASP A 47 -0.47 -6.54 -3.32
CA ASP A 47 -0.17 -7.35 -4.50
C ASP A 47 -0.33 -6.56 -5.80
N ARG A 48 -1.30 -5.62 -5.84
CA ARG A 48 -1.47 -4.69 -6.96
C ARG A 48 -0.31 -3.71 -7.07
N CYS A 49 0.18 -3.17 -5.96
CA CYS A 49 1.40 -2.34 -5.95
C CYS A 49 2.59 -3.13 -6.49
N ALA A 50 2.81 -4.36 -6.00
CA ALA A 50 3.91 -5.21 -6.44
C ALA A 50 3.83 -5.53 -7.94
N THR A 51 2.63 -5.85 -8.44
CA THR A 51 2.36 -6.09 -9.87
C THR A 51 2.67 -4.85 -10.72
N ALA A 52 2.28 -3.66 -10.25
CA ALA A 52 2.54 -2.41 -10.96
C ALA A 52 4.04 -2.13 -11.06
N VAL A 53 4.79 -2.31 -9.98
CA VAL A 53 6.27 -2.19 -9.98
C VAL A 53 6.88 -3.17 -10.97
N GLY A 54 6.54 -4.46 -10.92
CA GLY A 54 7.10 -5.48 -11.81
C GLY A 54 6.76 -5.26 -13.30
N THR A 55 5.62 -4.64 -13.60
CA THR A 55 5.22 -4.32 -14.98
C THR A 55 6.05 -3.18 -15.56
N HIS A 56 6.37 -2.17 -14.75
CA HIS A 56 7.01 -0.93 -15.22
C HIS A 56 8.53 -0.90 -15.00
N HIS A 57 9.05 -1.68 -14.06
CA HIS A 57 10.45 -1.69 -13.68
C HIS A 57 10.98 -3.12 -13.80
N ARG A 58 11.30 -3.54 -15.03
CA ARG A 58 11.94 -4.83 -15.29
C ARG A 58 13.27 -4.90 -14.55
N THR A 59 13.39 -5.86 -13.66
CA THR A 59 14.65 -6.24 -13.03
C THR A 59 15.13 -7.58 -13.56
N ASP A 60 16.41 -7.85 -13.42
CA ASP A 60 16.94 -9.20 -13.60
C ASP A 60 16.28 -10.17 -12.60
N ALA A 61 16.23 -11.45 -12.97
CA ALA A 61 15.53 -12.50 -12.20
C ALA A 61 16.06 -12.66 -10.75
N ASP A 62 17.28 -12.20 -10.47
CA ASP A 62 17.94 -12.29 -9.16
C ASP A 62 18.04 -10.95 -8.42
N ALA A 63 17.33 -9.91 -8.88
CA ALA A 63 17.40 -8.60 -8.25
C ALA A 63 16.63 -8.56 -6.93
N ALA A 64 17.26 -8.05 -5.88
CA ALA A 64 16.60 -7.75 -4.62
C ALA A 64 15.96 -6.35 -4.67
N TYR A 65 14.70 -6.25 -4.23
CA TYR A 65 14.01 -4.97 -4.09
C TYR A 65 14.27 -4.38 -2.70
N THR A 66 14.68 -3.11 -2.66
CA THR A 66 14.87 -2.32 -1.44
C THR A 66 14.21 -0.96 -1.60
N VAL A 67 14.06 -0.24 -0.48
CA VAL A 67 13.49 1.11 -0.44
C VAL A 67 14.50 2.10 0.14
N ILE A 68 14.46 3.32 -0.37
CA ILE A 68 15.11 4.48 0.24
C ILE A 68 13.98 5.42 0.66
N VAL A 69 13.98 5.82 1.93
CA VAL A 69 13.01 6.82 2.43
C VAL A 69 13.72 8.16 2.48
N VAL A 70 13.06 9.18 1.92
CA VAL A 70 13.50 10.57 1.99
C VAL A 70 12.45 11.39 2.72
N ASP A 71 12.90 12.35 3.53
CA ASP A 71 12.01 13.31 4.17
C ASP A 71 11.60 14.45 3.22
N GLU A 72 10.75 15.36 3.70
CA GLU A 72 10.29 16.55 2.98
C GLU A 72 11.43 17.49 2.50
N ARG A 73 12.62 17.37 3.10
CA ARG A 73 13.82 18.15 2.76
C ARG A 73 14.75 17.38 1.80
N GLY A 74 14.31 16.22 1.33
CA GLY A 74 15.09 15.32 0.47
C GLY A 74 16.25 14.63 1.20
N GLN A 75 16.25 14.60 2.54
CA GLN A 75 17.28 13.92 3.31
C GLN A 75 16.93 12.45 3.51
N LEU A 76 17.94 11.59 3.42
CA LEU A 76 17.78 10.17 3.72
C LEU A 76 17.31 9.98 5.17
N THR A 77 16.29 9.15 5.35
CA THR A 77 15.77 8.79 6.67
C THR A 77 15.58 7.28 6.80
N GLU A 78 15.51 6.83 8.05
CA GLU A 78 15.22 5.43 8.39
C GLU A 78 13.74 5.11 8.14
N VAL A 79 13.47 3.90 7.63
CA VAL A 79 12.12 3.35 7.43
C VAL A 79 11.34 3.31 8.75
N GLU A 80 12.06 3.17 9.87
CA GLU A 80 11.52 3.11 11.22
C GLU A 80 10.78 4.39 11.63
N ARG A 81 11.06 5.52 10.97
CA ARG A 81 10.37 6.79 11.21
C ARG A 81 8.98 6.88 10.57
N LEU A 82 8.65 5.96 9.66
CA LEU A 82 7.29 5.89 9.11
C LEU A 82 6.28 5.48 10.20
N PRO A 83 5.04 5.97 10.14
CA PRO A 83 3.99 5.53 11.05
C PRO A 83 3.81 4.00 11.01
N PRO A 84 3.45 3.34 12.13
CA PRO A 84 3.51 1.88 12.23
C PRO A 84 2.73 1.12 11.15
N GLY A 85 1.53 1.59 10.81
CA GLY A 85 0.69 1.02 9.77
C GLY A 85 1.32 1.12 8.37
N PRO A 86 1.54 2.33 7.83
CA PRO A 86 2.22 2.56 6.56
C PRO A 86 3.58 1.89 6.45
N ARG A 87 4.36 1.86 7.54
CA ARG A 87 5.63 1.12 7.62
C ARG A 87 5.42 -0.38 7.40
N SER A 88 4.40 -0.95 8.01
CA SER A 88 4.08 -2.38 7.85
C SER A 88 3.57 -2.67 6.43
N ALA A 89 2.75 -1.80 5.86
CA ALA A 89 2.32 -1.91 4.46
C ALA A 89 3.51 -1.83 3.47
N MET A 90 4.47 -0.93 3.71
CA MET A 90 5.72 -0.84 2.93
C MET A 90 6.53 -2.14 3.03
N ARG A 91 6.66 -2.71 4.23
CA ARG A 91 7.37 -3.98 4.43
C ARG A 91 6.63 -5.16 3.77
N ALA A 92 5.29 -5.16 3.77
CA ALA A 92 4.50 -6.14 3.04
C ALA A 92 4.72 -6.05 1.53
N LEU A 93 4.79 -4.82 0.98
CA LEU A 93 5.12 -4.58 -0.43
C LEU A 93 6.53 -5.08 -0.78
N LEU A 94 7.54 -4.76 0.03
CA LEU A 94 8.90 -5.26 -0.18
C LEU A 94 8.97 -6.79 -0.11
N ALA A 95 8.26 -7.41 0.83
CA ALA A 95 8.19 -8.86 0.93
C ALA A 95 7.53 -9.48 -0.32
N ALA A 96 6.42 -8.88 -0.81
CA ALA A 96 5.75 -9.33 -2.03
C ALA A 96 6.65 -9.22 -3.27
N LEU A 97 7.39 -8.10 -3.41
CA LEU A 97 8.34 -7.87 -4.50
C LEU A 97 9.52 -8.86 -4.48
N ASN A 98 9.95 -9.28 -3.29
CA ASN A 98 11.03 -10.26 -3.10
C ASN A 98 10.52 -11.71 -3.00
N HIS A 99 9.25 -11.97 -3.33
CA HIS A 99 8.62 -13.29 -3.27
C HIS A 99 8.68 -13.98 -1.88
N ASP A 100 8.70 -13.19 -0.80
CA ASP A 100 8.63 -13.66 0.58
C ASP A 100 7.19 -13.62 1.11
N THR A 101 6.42 -14.67 0.78
CA THR A 101 5.00 -14.77 1.17
C THR A 101 4.80 -14.76 2.69
N ALA A 102 5.69 -15.38 3.46
CA ALA A 102 5.54 -15.47 4.92
C ALA A 102 5.70 -14.11 5.58
N SER A 103 6.73 -13.35 5.20
CA SER A 103 6.92 -11.98 5.70
C SER A 103 5.82 -11.04 5.22
N ARG A 104 5.32 -11.23 3.98
CA ARG A 104 4.19 -10.45 3.45
C ARG A 104 2.96 -10.62 4.35
N GLU A 105 2.57 -11.85 4.67
CA GLU A 105 1.39 -12.13 5.49
C GLU A 105 1.50 -11.49 6.89
N ILE A 106 2.65 -11.65 7.55
CA ILE A 106 2.92 -11.03 8.85
C ILE A 106 2.77 -9.50 8.78
N HIS A 107 3.33 -8.88 7.75
CA HIS A 107 3.29 -7.42 7.62
C HIS A 107 1.93 -6.87 7.22
N VAL A 108 1.12 -7.63 6.47
CA VAL A 108 -0.29 -7.30 6.19
C VAL A 108 -1.10 -7.31 7.48
N GLU A 109 -0.93 -8.34 8.31
CA GLU A 109 -1.61 -8.41 9.61
C GLU A 109 -1.22 -7.21 10.49
N LEU A 110 0.09 -6.94 10.63
CA LEU A 110 0.61 -5.82 11.42
C LEU A 110 0.12 -4.45 10.91
N ALA A 111 -0.05 -4.27 9.61
CA ALA A 111 -0.59 -3.04 9.04
C ALA A 111 -2.04 -2.78 9.48
N THR A 112 -2.76 -3.82 9.92
CA THR A 112 -4.17 -3.75 10.34
C THR A 112 -4.38 -3.89 11.84
N CYS A 113 -3.32 -3.93 12.65
CA CYS A 113 -3.40 -4.08 14.12
C CYS A 113 -3.74 -2.78 14.88
N GLY A 114 -4.02 -1.67 14.19
CA GLY A 114 -4.28 -0.35 14.78
C GLY A 114 -5.75 -0.07 15.08
N THR A 115 -6.03 1.19 15.41
CA THR A 115 -7.39 1.75 15.45
C THR A 115 -8.00 1.83 14.06
N PRO A 116 -9.33 2.00 13.92
CA PRO A 116 -9.94 2.25 12.62
C PRO A 116 -9.34 3.44 11.86
N ALA A 117 -8.87 4.49 12.56
CA ALA A 117 -8.18 5.60 11.91
C ALA A 117 -6.85 5.14 11.29
N ASP A 118 -6.02 4.41 12.06
CA ASP A 118 -4.75 3.87 11.56
C ASP A 118 -4.95 2.96 10.33
N ILE A 119 -6.04 2.19 10.30
CA ILE A 119 -6.39 1.32 9.16
C ILE A 119 -6.78 2.16 7.94
N VAL A 120 -7.57 3.22 8.12
CA VAL A 120 -7.91 4.17 7.04
C VAL A 120 -6.64 4.78 6.47
N ASP A 121 -5.70 5.18 7.32
CA ASP A 121 -4.44 5.79 6.88
C ASP A 121 -3.60 4.81 6.05
N VAL A 122 -3.52 3.54 6.45
CA VAL A 122 -2.87 2.48 5.66
C VAL A 122 -3.51 2.31 4.29
N LEU A 123 -4.84 2.22 4.25
CA LEU A 123 -5.57 2.03 2.99
C LEU A 123 -5.41 3.25 2.08
N ALA A 124 -5.47 4.45 2.62
CA ALA A 124 -5.25 5.69 1.88
C ALA A 124 -3.83 5.73 1.26
N HIS A 125 -2.80 5.35 2.03
CA HIS A 125 -1.43 5.23 1.53
C HIS A 125 -1.32 4.27 0.35
N LEU A 126 -1.89 3.07 0.48
CA LEU A 126 -1.87 2.07 -0.58
C LEU A 126 -2.59 2.53 -1.85
N LEU A 127 -3.73 3.22 -1.72
CA LEU A 127 -4.44 3.81 -2.85
C LEU A 127 -3.60 4.87 -3.57
N VAL A 128 -2.91 5.73 -2.81
CA VAL A 128 -1.99 6.73 -3.38
C VAL A 128 -0.83 6.04 -4.10
N TRP A 129 -0.20 5.03 -3.50
CA TRP A 129 0.89 4.29 -4.14
C TRP A 129 0.45 3.64 -5.45
N ILE A 130 -0.74 3.03 -5.50
CA ILE A 130 -1.27 2.46 -6.75
C ILE A 130 -1.45 3.56 -7.80
N ALA A 131 -1.97 4.73 -7.43
CA ALA A 131 -2.14 5.85 -8.35
C ALA A 131 -0.81 6.41 -8.86
N GLU A 132 0.24 6.42 -8.04
CA GLU A 132 1.60 6.82 -8.41
C GLU A 132 2.26 5.79 -9.34
N LEU A 133 2.15 4.51 -9.00
CA LEU A 133 2.70 3.39 -9.79
C LEU A 133 1.97 3.16 -11.12
N SER A 134 0.70 3.54 -11.21
CA SER A 134 -0.09 3.44 -12.45
C SER A 134 0.32 4.47 -13.51
N LYS A 135 1.06 5.52 -13.12
CA LYS A 135 1.52 6.56 -14.04
C LYS A 135 2.85 6.15 -14.66
N PRO A 136 2.98 6.17 -16.00
CA PRO A 136 4.28 5.96 -16.64
C PRO A 136 5.26 7.04 -16.15
N SER A 137 6.31 6.62 -15.43
CA SER A 137 7.36 7.51 -14.96
C SER A 137 8.57 7.46 -15.89
N ALA A 138 9.14 8.62 -16.20
CA ALA A 138 10.44 8.72 -16.87
C ALA A 138 11.60 8.54 -15.88
N ALA A 139 11.33 8.45 -14.57
CA ALA A 139 12.34 8.23 -13.55
C ALA A 139 12.85 6.78 -13.59
N ALA A 140 14.13 6.61 -13.27
CA ALA A 140 14.77 5.29 -13.22
C ALA A 140 14.14 4.36 -12.18
N LEU A 141 13.56 4.93 -11.11
CA LEU A 141 12.93 4.21 -9.99
C LEU A 141 11.59 4.87 -9.63
N PRO A 142 10.57 4.09 -9.22
CA PRO A 142 9.31 4.64 -8.76
C PRO A 142 9.50 5.34 -7.40
N ALA A 143 8.89 6.51 -7.25
CA ALA A 143 8.80 7.21 -5.97
C ALA A 143 7.39 7.05 -5.42
N LEU A 144 7.29 6.71 -4.13
CA LEU A 144 6.03 6.49 -3.43
C LEU A 144 5.90 7.49 -2.28
N SER A 145 4.78 8.22 -2.24
CA SER A 145 4.54 9.21 -1.19
C SER A 145 4.15 8.53 0.13
N CYS A 146 4.86 8.86 1.19
CA CYS A 146 4.44 8.53 2.55
C CYS A 146 4.00 9.83 3.23
N PHE A 147 2.76 9.89 3.69
CA PHE A 147 2.23 11.06 4.38
C PHE A 147 2.36 10.83 5.88
N PRO A 148 3.14 11.65 6.61
CA PRO A 148 2.99 11.70 8.05
C PRO A 148 1.61 12.28 8.39
N ASP A 149 0.99 11.77 9.45
CA ASP A 149 -0.27 12.28 10.00
C ASP A 149 -0.21 13.79 10.32
#